data_AF-A0A964PCK0-F1
#
_entry.id   AF-A0A964PCK0-F1
#
_cell.length_a   1.000
_cell.length_b   1.000
_cell.length_c   1.000
_cell.angle_alpha   90.00
_cell.angle_beta   90.00
_cell.angle_gamma   90.00
#
_symmetry.space_group_name_H-M   'P 1'
#
loop_
_entity.id
_entity.type
_entity.pdbx_description
1 polymer ?
#
loop_
_entity_poly.entity_id
_entity_poly.type
_entity_poly.pdbx_seq_one_letter_code
_entity_poly.pdbx_strand_id
1 'polypeptide(L)' 'MIANDQQLQTTLDRIAWFQQQVVHLRKTETIPVNYRASASGFIAEIDRMQLEVREYLSSLPTEAA' A
#
# COMPACT_ATOMS: atom_id res chain seq x y z
N MET A 1 1.94 -4.73 -11.18
CA MET A 1 3.33 -5.21 -11.36
C MET A 1 4.24 -4.01 -11.50
N ILE A 2 5.21 -3.91 -10.60
CA ILE A 2 6.29 -2.93 -10.63
C ILE A 2 7.38 -3.45 -11.57
N ALA A 3 7.86 -2.62 -12.49
CA ALA A 3 8.82 -3.00 -13.52
C ALA A 3 10.17 -2.27 -13.41
N ASN A 4 10.26 -1.25 -12.54
CA ASN A 4 11.48 -0.47 -12.35
C ASN A 4 11.44 0.30 -11.02
N ASP A 5 12.58 0.87 -10.65
CA ASP A 5 12.76 1.58 -9.37
C ASP A 5 11.90 2.84 -9.25
N GLN A 6 11.58 3.50 -10.36
CA GLN A 6 10.67 4.65 -10.33
C GLN A 6 9.25 4.23 -9.93
N GLN A 7 8.77 3.11 -10.47
CA GLN A 7 7.48 2.53 -10.11
C GLN A 7 7.50 1.96 -8.69
N LEU A 8 8.64 1.40 -8.24
CA LEU A 8 8.84 0.99 -6.85
C LEU A 8 8.65 2.18 -5.91
N GLN A 9 9.38 3.28 -6.15
CA GLN A 9 9.29 4.48 -5.33
C GLN A 9 7.85 5.04 -5.31
N THR A 10 7.22 5.14 -6.47
CA THR A 10 5.82 5.59 -6.58
C THR A 10 4.88 4.70 -5.76
N THR A 11 5.10 3.39 -5.77
CA THR A 11 4.26 2.45 -5.02
C THR A 11 4.48 2.58 -3.51
N LEU A 12 5.73 2.73 -3.07
CA LEU A 12 6.08 2.98 -1.67
C LEU A 12 5.45 4.28 -1.14
N ASP A 13 5.50 5.36 -1.93
CA ASP A 13 4.90 6.65 -1.56
C ASP A 13 3.37 6.55 -1.41
N ARG A 14 2.72 5.80 -2.32
CA ARG A 14 1.26 5.54 -2.24
C ARG A 14 0.89 4.70 -1.02
N ILE A 15 1.68 3.67 -0.69
CA ILE A 15 1.48 2.88 0.54
C ILE A 15 1.55 3.80 1.76
N ALA A 16 2.58 4.64 1.86
CA ALA A 16 2.75 5.56 2.98
C ALA A 16 1.57 6.54 3.10
N TRP A 17 1.09 7.07 1.98
CA TRP A 17 -0.08 7.94 1.97
C TRP A 17 -1.36 7.23 2.44
N PHE A 18 -1.64 6.01 1.97
CA PHE A 18 -2.80 5.25 2.45
C PHE A 18 -2.70 4.90 3.94
N GLN A 19 -1.51 4.55 4.42
CA GLN A 19 -1.28 4.32 5.86
C GLN A 19 -1.62 5.56 6.69
N GLN A 20 -1.24 6.75 6.21
CA GLN A 20 -1.61 8.01 6.87
C GLN A 20 -3.14 8.22 6.89
N GLN A 21 -3.86 7.85 5.84
CA GLN A 21 -5.33 7.92 5.82
C GLN A 21 -5.95 6.99 6.87
N VAL A 22 -5.46 5.75 6.98
CA VAL A 22 -5.94 4.80 8.00
C VAL A 22 -5.64 5.31 9.41
N VAL A 23 -4.44 5.87 9.64
CA VAL A 23 -4.07 6.48 10.93
C VAL A 23 -4.97 7.67 11.26
N HIS A 24 -5.34 8.48 10.27
CA HIS A 24 -6.29 9.57 10.45
C HIS A 24 -7.67 9.03 10.85
N LEU A 25 -8.22 8.06 10.11
CA LEU A 25 -9.51 7.44 10.42
C LEU A 25 -9.55 6.84 11.83
N ARG A 26 -8.46 6.23 12.31
CA ARG A 26 -8.36 5.71 13.68
C ARG A 26 -8.55 6.77 14.77
N LYS A 27 -8.30 8.04 14.46
CA LYS A 27 -8.43 9.17 15.40
C LYS A 27 -9.76 9.89 15.28
N THR A 28 -10.38 9.87 14.10
CA THR A 28 -11.54 10.72 13.79
C THR A 28 -12.86 9.97 13.71
N GLU A 29 -12.86 8.70 13.29
CA GLU A 29 -14.08 7.91 13.21
C GLU A 29 -14.36 7.24 14.57
N THR A 30 -15.53 7.55 15.13
CA THR A 30 -15.95 7.07 16.46
C THR A 30 -16.95 5.91 16.38
N ILE A 31 -17.55 5.69 15.20
CA ILE A 31 -18.52 4.63 14.94
C ILE A 31 -17.77 3.41 14.38
N PRO A 32 -17.70 2.27 15.09
CA PRO A 32 -16.86 1.13 14.68
C PRO A 32 -17.24 0.50 13.33
N VAL A 33 -18.52 0.53 12.96
CA VAL A 33 -18.97 0.01 11.65
C VAL A 33 -18.50 0.93 10.51
N ASN A 34 -18.57 2.24 10.70
CA ASN A 34 -18.08 3.21 9.71
C ASN A 34 -16.57 3.14 9.58
N TYR A 35 -15.84 3.04 10.70
CA TYR A 35 -14.38 2.89 10.66
C TYR A 35 -13.97 1.68 9.84
N ARG A 36 -14.61 0.51 10.08
CA ARG A 36 -14.33 -0.70 9.32
C ARG A 36 -14.65 -0.54 7.84
N ALA A 37 -15.82 0.05 7.52
CA ALA A 37 -16.21 0.30 6.14
C ALA A 37 -15.19 1.22 5.43
N SER A 38 -14.81 2.33 6.03
CA SER A 38 -13.87 3.31 5.44
C SER A 38 -12.42 2.79 5.38
N ALA A 39 -11.94 2.10 6.42
CA ALA A 39 -10.56 1.62 6.47
C ALA A 39 -10.31 0.39 5.60
N SER A 40 -11.33 -0.44 5.36
CA SER A 40 -11.18 -1.73 4.64
C SER A 40 -10.63 -1.56 3.22
N GLY A 41 -11.09 -0.56 2.47
CA GLY A 41 -10.59 -0.28 1.12
C GLY A 41 -9.12 0.12 1.12
N PHE A 42 -8.70 0.98 2.05
CA PHE A 42 -7.30 1.37 2.18
C PHE A 42 -6.40 0.20 2.56
N ILE A 43 -6.82 -0.63 3.50
CA ILE A 43 -6.06 -1.81 3.94
C ILE A 43 -5.90 -2.80 2.79
N ALA A 44 -6.98 -3.09 2.05
CA ALA A 44 -6.92 -4.00 0.91
C ALA A 44 -5.96 -3.51 -0.19
N GLU A 45 -5.95 -2.21 -0.48
CA GLU A 45 -5.01 -1.63 -1.45
C GLU A 45 -3.56 -1.63 -0.95
N ILE A 46 -3.34 -1.40 0.34
CA ILE A 46 -2.01 -1.53 0.96
C ILE A 46 -1.50 -2.96 0.80
N ASP A 47 -2.33 -3.96 1.12
CA ASP A 47 -1.96 -5.38 1.03
C ASP A 47 -1.60 -5.77 -0.40
N ARG A 48 -2.41 -5.36 -1.38
CA ARG A 48 -2.14 -5.58 -2.81
C ARG A 48 -0.82 -4.94 -3.24
N MET A 49 -0.56 -3.68 -2.86
CA MET A 49 0.68 -3.00 -3.26
C MET A 49 1.91 -3.56 -2.55
N GLN A 50 1.79 -3.96 -1.28
CA GLN A 50 2.86 -4.63 -0.55
C GLN A 50 3.24 -5.97 -1.19
N LEU A 51 2.26 -6.70 -1.71
CA LEU A 51 2.51 -7.90 -2.51
C LEU A 51 3.37 -7.57 -3.74
N GLU A 52 3.01 -6.54 -4.51
CA GLU A 52 3.78 -6.14 -5.70
C GLU A 52 5.20 -5.65 -5.36
N VAL A 53 5.36 -4.90 -4.26
CA VAL A 53 6.68 -4.47 -3.78
C VAL A 53 7.53 -5.68 -3.40
N ARG A 54 6.95 -6.63 -2.66
CA ARG A 54 7.66 -7.86 -2.29
C ARG A 54 8.07 -8.66 -3.51
N GLU A 55 7.18 -8.82 -4.49
CA GLU A 55 7.48 -9.54 -5.74
C GLU A 55 8.64 -8.89 -6.49
N TYR A 56 8.61 -7.56 -6.68
CA TYR A 56 9.68 -6.83 -7.35
C TYR A 56 11.03 -6.97 -6.64
N LEU A 57 11.04 -6.80 -5.31
CA LEU A 57 12.26 -6.88 -4.50
C LEU A 57 12.78 -8.32 -4.31
N SER A 58 11.99 -9.33 -4.66
CA SER A 58 12.40 -10.74 -4.59
C SER A 58 13.19 -11.19 -5.81
N SER A 59 13.24 -10.39 -6.88
CA SER A 59 14.06 -10.63 -8.07
C SER A 59 15.26 -9.70 -8.12
N LEU A 60 16.43 -10.20 -8.55
CA LEU A 60 17.57 -9.33 -8.79
C LEU A 60 17.35 -8.52 -10.08
N PRO A 61 17.76 -7.23 -10.15
CA PRO A 61 17.58 -6.40 -11.34
C PRO A 61 18.17 -7.00 -12.63
N THR A 62 19.12 -7.92 -12.51
CA THR A 62 19.84 -8.57 -13.61
C THR A 62 19.09 -9.78 -14.19
N GLU A 63 18.06 -10.31 -13.53
CA GLU A 63 17.28 -11.46 -14.04
C GLU A 63 16.18 -11.06 -15.05
N ALA A 64 15.97 -9.76 -15.28
CA ALA A 64 14.96 -9.24 -16.20
C ALA A 64 15.53 -8.77 -17.56
N ALA A 65 16.77 -9.15 -17.89
CA ALA A 65 17.43 -8.82 -19.16
C ALA A 65 17.18 -9.86 -20.26
#